data_AF-A0A561XTD1-F1
#
_entry.id   AF-A0A561XTD1-F1
#
_cell.length_a   1.000
_cell.length_b   1.000
_cell.length_c   1.000
_cell.angle_alpha   90.00
_cell.angle_beta   90.00
_cell.angle_gamma   90.00
#
_symmetry.space_group_name_H-M   'P 1'
#
loop_
_entity.id
_entity.type
_entity.pdbx_description
1 polymer ?
#
loop_
_entity_poly.entity_id
_entity_poly.type
_entity_poly.pdbx_seq_one_letter_code
_entity_poly.pdbx_strand_id
1 'polypeptide(L)'
;MAVGGSLLALGSLVAVLSRHEALRLARMAQSRAGESICQFARSIDCRRVDTWVVRAVYEELQRSLSVAVAVPLRVTDHLQRDLRLDADDLDDLVVDMAQRSRRSLVDTSANPLFGKVTTVGDLVEFLQAQPRLTNSAV
;
A
#
# COMPACT_ATOMS: atom_id res chain seq x y z
N MET A 1 24.45 -18.66 -31.72
CA MET A 1 24.78 -17.32 -31.19
C MET A 1 23.60 -16.38 -31.45
N ALA A 2 22.57 -16.38 -30.60
CA ALA A 2 21.40 -15.50 -30.73
C ALA A 2 20.87 -15.04 -29.36
N VAL A 3 21.79 -14.77 -28.42
CA VAL A 3 21.45 -14.37 -27.04
C VAL A 3 21.40 -12.83 -26.88
N GLY A 4 21.96 -12.08 -27.84
CA GLY A 4 22.06 -10.61 -27.75
C GLY A 4 20.76 -9.85 -28.01
N GLY A 5 19.87 -10.36 -28.86
CA GLY A 5 18.61 -9.67 -29.21
C GLY A 5 17.57 -9.67 -28.10
N SER A 6 17.43 -10.79 -27.38
CA SER A 6 16.43 -10.94 -26.32
C SER A 6 16.75 -10.08 -25.10
N LEU A 7 18.02 -9.95 -24.71
CA LEU A 7 18.44 -9.11 -23.58
C LEU A 7 18.21 -7.61 -23.85
N LEU A 8 18.47 -7.15 -25.08
CA LEU A 8 18.19 -5.76 -25.48
C LEU A 8 16.68 -5.46 -25.55
N ALA A 9 15.89 -6.41 -26.05
CA ALA A 9 14.43 -6.29 -26.06
C ALA A 9 13.83 -6.28 -24.65
N LEU A 10 14.30 -7.15 -23.76
CA LEU A 10 13.90 -7.16 -22.34
C LEU A 10 14.31 -5.86 -21.63
N GLY A 11 15.55 -5.40 -21.81
CA GLY A 11 16.04 -4.16 -21.19
C GLY A 11 15.29 -2.91 -21.65
N SER A 12 14.97 -2.82 -22.95
CA SER A 12 14.17 -1.71 -23.49
C SER A 12 12.72 -1.75 -23.00
N LEU A 13 12.09 -2.93 -22.94
CA LEU A 13 10.74 -3.08 -22.40
C LEU A 13 10.68 -2.66 -20.93
N VAL A 14 11.61 -3.13 -20.09
CA VAL A 14 11.69 -2.74 -18.67
C VAL A 14 11.83 -1.23 -18.54
N ALA A 15 12.74 -0.59 -19.31
CA ALA A 15 12.92 0.85 -19.26
C ALA A 15 11.66 1.64 -19.67
N VAL A 16 10.92 1.17 -20.67
CA VAL A 16 9.66 1.79 -21.11
C VAL A 16 8.58 1.64 -20.03
N LEU A 17 8.43 0.44 -19.45
CA LEU A 17 7.47 0.18 -18.38
C LEU A 17 7.77 1.03 -17.14
N SER A 18 9.03 1.09 -16.70
CA SER A 18 9.45 1.93 -15.57
C SER A 18 9.19 3.42 -15.81
N ARG A 19 9.42 3.91 -17.04
CA ARG A 19 9.11 5.31 -17.39
C ARG A 19 7.61 5.58 -17.38
N HIS A 20 6.82 4.65 -17.92
CA HIS A 20 5.36 4.78 -17.93
C HIS A 20 4.80 4.81 -16.49
N GLU A 21 5.33 3.96 -15.62
CA GLU A 21 5.04 3.93 -14.19
C GLU A 21 5.35 5.27 -13.51
N ALA A 22 6.58 5.76 -13.69
CA ALA A 22 7.02 7.04 -13.14
C ALA A 22 6.16 8.21 -13.61
N LEU A 23 5.80 8.25 -14.90
CA LEU A 23 4.92 9.28 -15.45
C LEU A 23 3.49 9.18 -14.90
N ARG A 24 2.96 7.97 -14.68
CA ARG A 24 1.64 7.79 -14.05
C ARG A 24 1.65 8.36 -12.64
N LEU A 25 2.63 7.95 -11.82
CA LEU A 25 2.74 8.39 -10.43
C LEU A 25 2.97 9.90 -10.34
N ALA A 26 3.78 10.48 -11.23
CA ALA A 26 3.96 11.93 -11.31
C ALA A 26 2.65 12.67 -11.64
N ARG A 27 1.84 12.16 -12.58
CA ARG A 27 0.51 12.74 -12.89
C ARG A 27 -0.45 12.62 -11.72
N MET A 28 -0.45 11.48 -11.03
CA MET A 28 -1.26 11.25 -9.84
C MET A 28 -0.89 12.22 -8.72
N ALA A 29 0.41 12.36 -8.41
CA ALA A 29 0.92 13.34 -7.45
C ALA A 29 0.53 14.77 -7.83
N GLN A 30 0.69 15.14 -9.10
CA GLN A 30 0.33 16.48 -9.59
C GLN A 30 -1.16 16.77 -9.46
N SER A 31 -2.04 15.79 -9.74
CA SER A 31 -3.49 15.93 -9.60
C SER A 31 -3.95 16.09 -8.15
N ARG A 32 -3.08 15.74 -7.19
CA ARG A 32 -3.32 15.77 -5.75
C ARG A 32 -2.42 16.80 -5.06
N ALA A 33 -1.88 17.75 -5.81
CA ALA A 33 -1.00 18.78 -5.28
C ALA A 33 -1.71 19.55 -4.16
N GLY A 34 -1.06 19.62 -2.98
CA GLY A 34 -1.61 20.24 -1.78
C GLY A 34 -2.26 19.25 -0.79
N GLU A 35 -2.54 18.02 -1.20
CA GLU A 35 -2.93 16.96 -0.26
C GLU A 35 -1.73 16.46 0.55
N SER A 36 -1.99 16.05 1.78
CA SER A 36 -0.95 15.60 2.73
C SER A 36 -1.42 14.43 3.57
N ILE A 37 -0.47 13.77 4.26
CA ILE A 37 -0.79 12.72 5.25
C ILE A 37 -1.78 13.20 6.31
N CYS A 38 -1.75 14.48 6.68
CA CYS A 38 -2.72 15.06 7.63
C CYS A 38 -4.13 15.08 7.07
N GLN A 39 -4.30 15.27 5.76
CA GLN A 39 -5.61 15.18 5.09
C GLN A 39 -6.07 13.73 4.99
N PHE A 40 -5.17 12.80 4.67
CA PHE A 40 -5.46 11.37 4.71
C PHE A 40 -5.93 10.93 6.11
N ALA A 41 -5.17 11.23 7.16
CA ALA A 41 -5.52 10.88 8.53
C ALA A 41 -6.85 11.50 8.98
N ARG A 42 -7.19 12.72 8.52
CA ARG A 42 -8.49 13.36 8.80
C ARG A 42 -9.68 12.68 8.12
N SER A 43 -9.46 11.91 7.07
CA SER A 43 -10.51 11.12 6.41
C SER A 43 -10.85 9.81 7.15
N ILE A 44 -10.10 9.50 8.21
CA ILE A 44 -10.28 8.31 9.06
C ILE A 44 -10.76 8.77 10.44
N ASP A 45 -11.71 8.05 11.03
CA ASP A 45 -12.10 8.27 12.42
C ASP A 45 -11.02 7.75 13.38
N CYS A 46 -9.99 8.57 13.60
CA CYS A 46 -8.87 8.28 14.50
C CYS A 46 -9.28 8.18 15.98
N ARG A 47 -10.56 8.42 16.35
CA ARG A 47 -11.07 8.09 17.70
C ARG A 47 -11.39 6.60 17.82
N ARG A 48 -11.69 5.95 16.70
CA ARG A 48 -12.01 4.53 16.59
C ARG A 48 -10.82 3.71 16.09
N VAL A 49 -10.06 4.25 15.15
CA VAL A 49 -8.93 3.59 14.50
C VAL A 49 -7.62 3.96 15.19
N ASP A 50 -6.78 2.96 15.43
CA ASP A 50 -5.45 3.15 15.98
C ASP A 50 -4.56 3.93 15.00
N THR A 51 -3.97 5.03 15.46
CA THR A 51 -3.14 5.91 14.62
C THR A 51 -1.87 5.21 14.12
N TRP A 52 -1.38 4.16 14.80
CA TRP A 52 -0.28 3.34 14.30
C TRP A 52 -0.68 2.51 13.08
N VAL A 53 -1.94 2.04 13.00
CA VAL A 53 -2.47 1.36 11.80
C VAL A 53 -2.56 2.35 10.65
N VAL A 54 -3.14 3.52 10.89
CA VAL A 54 -3.25 4.59 9.88
C VAL A 54 -1.89 4.96 9.30
N ARG A 55 -0.91 5.16 10.19
CA ARG A 55 0.46 5.51 9.79
C ARG A 55 1.16 4.38 9.04
N ALA A 56 1.05 3.13 9.53
CA ALA A 56 1.66 1.98 8.89
C ALA A 56 1.14 1.81 7.46
N VAL A 57 -0.18 1.83 7.27
CA VAL A 57 -0.80 1.71 5.93
C VAL A 57 -0.31 2.82 5.01
N TYR A 58 -0.34 4.08 5.46
CA TYR A 58 0.07 5.21 4.62
C TYR A 58 1.55 5.10 4.21
N GLU A 59 2.44 4.86 5.17
CA GLU A 59 3.88 4.86 4.90
C GLU A 59 4.34 3.63 4.10
N GLU A 60 3.76 2.45 4.33
CA GLU A 60 4.10 1.23 3.58
C GLU A 60 3.62 1.34 2.12
N LEU A 61 2.36 1.73 1.90
CA LEU A 61 1.85 1.98 0.54
C LEU A 61 2.67 3.06 -0.18
N GLN A 62 3.06 4.11 0.54
CA GLN A 62 3.81 5.17 -0.10
C GLN A 62 5.23 4.74 -0.48
N ARG A 63 5.85 3.85 0.30
CA ARG A 63 7.15 3.26 -0.03
C ARG A 63 7.08 2.27 -1.18
N SER A 64 6.00 1.49 -1.29
CA SER A 64 5.83 0.56 -2.42
C SER A 64 5.60 1.28 -3.75
N LEU A 65 4.85 2.39 -3.74
CA LEU A 65 4.56 3.14 -4.96
C LEU A 65 5.81 3.80 -5.56
N SER A 66 6.57 4.54 -4.74
CA SER A 66 7.79 5.18 -5.21
C SER A 66 8.64 5.71 -4.07
N VAL A 67 9.95 5.48 -4.18
CA VAL A 67 10.95 6.14 -3.32
C VAL A 67 11.24 7.57 -3.78
N ALA A 68 10.98 7.88 -5.07
CA ALA A 68 11.36 9.17 -5.67
C ALA A 68 10.23 10.21 -5.66
N VAL A 69 8.97 9.77 -5.68
CA VAL A 69 7.80 10.64 -5.79
C VAL A 69 6.82 10.35 -4.66
N ALA A 70 6.55 11.35 -3.83
CA ALA A 70 5.47 11.28 -2.85
C ALA A 70 4.11 11.43 -3.55
N VAL A 71 3.25 10.43 -3.46
CA VAL A 71 1.90 10.42 -4.01
C VAL A 71 0.91 10.52 -2.84
N PRO A 72 0.20 11.63 -2.65
CA PRO A 72 -0.80 11.71 -1.59
C PRO A 72 -1.87 10.63 -1.76
N LEU A 73 -2.02 9.77 -0.75
CA LEU A 73 -3.00 8.68 -0.73
C LEU A 73 -4.36 9.18 -0.25
N ARG A 74 -5.41 8.54 -0.74
CA ARG A 74 -6.80 8.73 -0.31
C ARG A 74 -7.36 7.39 0.15
N VAL A 75 -8.23 7.40 1.16
CA VAL A 75 -8.89 6.17 1.63
C VAL A 75 -9.74 5.48 0.55
N THR A 76 -10.19 6.24 -0.46
CA THR A 76 -10.97 5.71 -1.59
C THR A 76 -10.10 5.16 -2.72
N ASP A 77 -8.76 5.23 -2.63
CA ASP A 77 -7.90 4.67 -3.66
C ASP A 77 -8.07 3.16 -3.72
N HIS A 78 -8.37 2.65 -4.92
CA HIS A 78 -8.47 1.22 -5.15
C HIS A 78 -7.08 0.61 -5.26
N LEU A 79 -6.81 -0.44 -4.49
CA LEU A 79 -5.47 -1.06 -4.39
C LEU A 79 -4.98 -1.57 -5.75
N GLN A 80 -5.81 -2.34 -6.47
CA GLN A 80 -5.46 -2.83 -7.80
C GLN A 80 -5.62 -1.79 -8.92
N ARG A 81 -6.74 -1.07 -8.99
CA ARG A 81 -7.01 -0.19 -10.14
C ARG A 81 -6.19 1.10 -10.11
N ASP A 82 -6.11 1.74 -8.95
CA ASP A 82 -5.51 3.07 -8.82
C ASP A 82 -4.04 2.96 -8.41
N LEU A 83 -3.72 2.09 -7.43
CA LEU A 83 -2.35 1.88 -6.93
C LEU A 83 -1.58 0.81 -7.70
N ARG A 84 -2.26 -0.06 -8.45
CA ARG A 84 -1.66 -1.17 -9.23
C ARG A 84 -0.85 -2.17 -8.40
N LEU A 85 -1.28 -2.39 -7.16
CA LEU A 85 -0.76 -3.48 -6.34
C LEU A 85 -1.48 -4.77 -6.73
N ASP A 86 -0.71 -5.77 -7.13
CA ASP A 86 -1.26 -7.12 -7.28
C ASP A 86 -1.42 -7.80 -5.91
N ALA A 87 -1.88 -9.05 -5.91
CA ALA A 87 -2.15 -9.77 -4.66
C ALA A 87 -0.85 -10.11 -3.91
N ASP A 88 0.21 -10.46 -4.65
CA ASP A 88 1.48 -10.88 -4.07
C ASP A 88 2.18 -9.68 -3.41
N ASP A 89 2.21 -8.53 -4.09
CA ASP A 89 2.71 -7.26 -3.54
C ASP A 89 1.93 -6.85 -2.27
N LEU A 90 0.60 -7.05 -2.27
CA LEU A 90 -0.25 -6.67 -1.16
C LEU A 90 -0.02 -7.54 0.08
N ASP A 91 0.20 -8.85 -0.10
CA ASP A 91 0.44 -9.77 1.01
C ASP A 91 1.72 -9.41 1.78
N ASP A 92 2.81 -9.10 1.07
CA ASP A 92 4.07 -8.65 1.68
C ASP A 92 3.88 -7.32 2.45
N LEU A 93 3.16 -6.37 1.85
CA LEU A 93 2.88 -5.08 2.48
C LEU A 93 2.02 -5.22 3.73
N VAL A 94 1.04 -6.13 3.74
CA VAL A 94 0.19 -6.38 4.91
C VAL A 94 1.01 -6.91 6.08
N VAL A 95 2.02 -7.74 5.84
CA VAL A 95 2.95 -8.22 6.87
C VAL A 95 3.69 -7.06 7.51
N ASP A 96 4.30 -6.19 6.71
CA ASP A 96 5.05 -5.02 7.20
C ASP A 96 4.14 -4.04 7.96
N MET A 97 2.94 -3.79 7.44
CA MET A 97 1.95 -2.92 8.09
C MET A 97 1.52 -3.49 9.44
N ALA A 98 1.23 -4.80 9.51
CA ALA A 98 0.80 -5.48 10.73
C ALA A 98 1.92 -5.47 11.77
N GLN A 99 3.16 -5.75 11.38
CA GLN A 99 4.31 -5.70 12.28
C GLN A 99 4.48 -4.30 12.88
N ARG A 100 4.46 -3.25 12.05
CA ARG A 100 4.64 -1.86 12.51
C ARG A 100 3.50 -1.35 13.38
N SER A 101 2.28 -1.83 13.14
CA SER A 101 1.09 -1.47 13.91
C SER A 101 0.79 -2.44 15.06
N ARG A 102 1.68 -3.42 15.30
CA ARG A 102 1.56 -4.49 16.31
C ARG A 102 0.23 -5.24 16.22
N ARG A 103 -0.15 -5.62 15.01
CA ARG A 103 -1.33 -6.43 14.72
C ARG A 103 -0.93 -7.88 14.40
N SER A 104 -1.75 -8.80 14.87
CA SER A 104 -1.64 -10.22 14.55
C SER A 104 -2.20 -10.46 13.15
N LEU A 105 -1.55 -11.34 12.39
CA LEU A 105 -2.11 -11.91 11.15
C LEU A 105 -2.51 -13.38 11.34
N VAL A 106 -2.61 -13.84 12.59
CA VAL A 106 -3.17 -15.16 12.90
C VAL A 106 -4.67 -15.12 12.68
N ASP A 107 -5.20 -16.13 11.98
CA ASP A 107 -6.63 -16.30 11.69
C ASP A 107 -7.27 -15.09 11.00
N THR A 108 -6.62 -14.59 9.95
CA THR A 108 -7.17 -13.51 9.11
C THR A 108 -8.52 -13.89 8.49
N SER A 109 -8.82 -15.19 8.32
CA SER A 109 -10.11 -15.70 7.86
C SER A 109 -11.29 -15.33 8.75
N ALA A 110 -11.08 -15.13 10.06
CA ALA A 110 -12.13 -14.67 10.97
C ALA A 110 -12.43 -13.17 10.82
N ASN A 111 -11.59 -12.41 10.10
CA ASN A 111 -11.81 -10.99 9.87
C ASN A 111 -13.02 -10.77 8.94
N PRO A 112 -14.01 -9.94 9.31
CA PRO A 112 -15.18 -9.67 8.46
C PRO A 112 -14.86 -9.15 7.06
N LEU A 113 -13.69 -8.51 6.89
CA LEU A 113 -13.19 -7.95 5.65
C LEU A 113 -12.28 -8.91 4.86
N PHE A 114 -12.05 -10.14 5.34
CA PHE A 114 -11.26 -11.13 4.61
C PHE A 114 -11.81 -11.38 3.20
N GLY A 115 -10.95 -11.26 2.19
CA GLY A 115 -11.31 -11.38 0.77
C GLY A 115 -12.18 -10.24 0.22
N LYS A 116 -12.41 -9.16 1.00
CA LYS A 116 -13.26 -8.02 0.61
C LYS A 116 -12.52 -6.68 0.59
N VAL A 117 -11.23 -6.67 0.90
CA VAL A 117 -10.40 -5.47 0.90
C VAL A 117 -10.16 -5.02 -0.54
N THR A 118 -10.69 -3.84 -0.91
CA THR A 118 -10.54 -3.29 -2.26
C THR A 118 -9.90 -1.92 -2.28
N THR A 119 -10.09 -1.14 -1.20
CA THR A 119 -9.59 0.22 -1.05
C THR A 119 -8.57 0.35 0.08
N VAL A 120 -7.82 1.45 0.07
CA VAL A 120 -6.92 1.81 1.18
C VAL A 120 -7.69 1.93 2.51
N GLY A 121 -8.92 2.43 2.50
CA GLY A 121 -9.78 2.50 3.68
C GLY A 121 -10.15 1.11 4.22
N ASP A 122 -10.51 0.18 3.33
CA ASP A 122 -10.79 -1.21 3.73
C ASP A 122 -9.56 -1.86 4.37
N LEU A 123 -8.37 -1.55 3.86
CA LEU A 123 -7.11 -2.08 4.38
C LEU A 123 -6.82 -1.57 5.79
N VAL A 124 -7.09 -0.29 6.05
CA VAL A 124 -7.01 0.30 7.40
C VAL A 124 -7.99 -0.41 8.35
N GLU A 125 -9.25 -0.59 7.94
CA GLU A 125 -10.26 -1.24 8.78
C GLU A 125 -9.95 -2.73 8.99
N PHE A 126 -9.40 -3.42 7.98
CA PHE A 126 -8.97 -4.81 8.08
C PHE A 126 -7.89 -4.97 9.17
N LEU A 127 -6.82 -4.17 9.12
CA LEU A 127 -5.74 -4.20 10.11
C LEU A 127 -6.22 -3.74 11.49
N GLN A 128 -7.13 -2.76 11.54
CA GLN A 128 -7.73 -2.31 12.80
C GLN A 128 -8.57 -3.41 13.46
N ALA A 129 -9.25 -4.24 12.68
CA ALA A 129 -10.04 -5.37 13.18
C ALA A 129 -9.16 -6.57 13.62
N GLN A 130 -7.90 -6.62 13.20
CA GLN A 130 -6.97 -7.63 13.69
C GLN A 130 -6.62 -7.45 15.17
N PRO A 131 -6.46 -8.55 15.94
CA PRO A 131 -6.01 -8.47 17.33
C PRO A 131 -4.67 -7.77 17.48
N ARG A 132 -4.47 -7.06 18.59
CA ARG A 132 -3.15 -6.53 18.96
C ARG A 132 -2.25 -7.66 19.43
N LEU A 133 -0.97 -7.60 19.07
CA LEU A 133 0.04 -8.49 19.64
C LEU A 133 0.19 -8.19 21.13
N THR A 134 -0.22 -9.13 21.97
CA THR A 134 0.05 -9.08 23.41
C THR A 134 1.54 -9.30 23.63
N ASN A 135 2.14 -8.49 24.50
CA ASN A 135 3.54 -8.61 24.86
C ASN A 135 3.72 -9.83 25.78
N SER A 136 3.72 -11.03 25.21
CA SER A 136 3.97 -12.27 25.94
C SER A 136 5.28 -12.88 25.43
N ALA A 137 6.29 -12.84 26.32
CA ALA A 137 7.61 -13.45 26.28
C ALA A 137 8.64 -12.85 25.29
N VAL A 138 9.51 -11.99 25.85
CA VAL A 138 10.97 -12.07 25.60
C VAL A 138 11.48 -13.36 26.23
#